data_AF-A0A432QF63-F1
#
_entry.id   AF-A0A432QF63-F1
#
_cell.length_a   1.000
_cell.length_b   1.000
_cell.length_c   1.000
_cell.angle_alpha   90.00
_cell.angle_beta   90.00
_cell.angle_gamma   90.00
#
_symmetry.space_group_name_H-M   'P 1'
#
loop_
_entity.id
_entity.type
_entity.pdbx_description
1 polymer ?
#
loop_
_entity_poly.entity_id
_entity_poly.type
_entity_poly.pdbx_seq_one_letter_code
_entity_poly.pdbx_strand_id
1 'polypeptide(L)'
;MVSFYRAHLLGRKQAVIGNIAASRETVNRALALTLYTLLLVVVAVLLLHITEGGDIPHEGSRGLLLEIGFEVTSALGTAGLSTGLTPSLSLMGKCIIMVLMFIGRLGPLIFLALVQEFNREELIARPEGDLLIG
;
A
#
# COMPACT_ATOMS: atom_id res chain seq x y z
N MET A 1 -8.66 3.68 9.48
CA MET A 1 -7.94 4.94 9.16
C MET A 1 -8.75 6.17 9.55
N VAL A 2 -9.94 6.40 8.96
CA VAL A 2 -10.77 7.58 9.27
C VAL A 2 -11.12 7.68 10.76
N SER A 3 -11.43 6.56 11.42
CA SER A 3 -11.68 6.49 12.86
C SER A 3 -10.47 6.89 13.72
N PHE A 4 -9.26 6.53 13.31
CA PHE A 4 -8.02 6.88 13.99
C PHE A 4 -7.69 8.37 13.81
N TYR A 5 -7.76 8.87 12.57
CA TYR A 5 -7.52 10.29 12.26
C TYR A 5 -8.51 11.19 13.00
N ARG A 6 -9.79 10.79 13.04
CA ARG A 6 -10.82 11.48 13.79
C ARG A 6 -10.58 11.42 15.31
N ALA A 7 -10.16 10.28 15.85
CA ALA A 7 -9.84 10.13 17.28
C ALA A 7 -8.61 10.95 17.70
N HIS A 8 -7.61 11.07 16.82
CA HIS A 8 -6.39 11.85 17.06
C HIS A 8 -6.70 13.36 17.03
N LEU A 9 -7.51 13.81 16.07
CA LEU A 9 -8.03 15.19 16.02
C LEU A 9 -8.97 15.52 17.19
N LEU A 10 -9.65 14.52 17.76
CA LEU A 10 -10.53 14.65 18.93
C LEU A 10 -9.80 14.47 20.28
N GLY A 11 -8.46 14.38 20.30
CA GLY A 11 -7.67 14.32 21.53
C GLY A 11 -7.80 13.02 22.34
N ARG A 12 -8.34 11.93 21.75
CA ARG A 12 -8.49 10.64 22.44
C ARG A 12 -7.26 9.77 22.22
N LYS A 13 -6.57 9.41 23.31
CA LYS A 13 -5.31 8.63 23.33
C LYS A 13 -5.44 7.18 22.79
N GLN A 14 -6.65 6.71 22.53
CA GLN A 14 -6.93 5.37 22.00
C GLN A 14 -7.97 5.45 20.88
N ALA A 15 -7.68 4.79 19.76
CA ALA A 15 -8.64 4.63 18.68
C ALA A 15 -9.52 3.41 18.98
N VAL A 16 -10.79 3.67 19.27
CA VAL A 16 -11.79 2.64 19.54
C VAL A 16 -12.62 2.46 18.28
N ILE A 17 -12.74 1.22 17.79
CA ILE A 17 -13.62 0.85 16.68
C ILE A 17 -14.76 0.03 17.28
N GLY A 18 -15.97 0.61 17.35
CA GLY A 18 -17.09 -0.02 18.05
C GLY A 18 -16.82 -0.17 19.54
N ASN A 19 -16.75 -1.42 20.03
CA ASN A 19 -16.39 -1.75 21.43
C ASN A 19 -14.95 -2.29 21.59
N ILE A 20 -14.14 -2.34 20.52
CA ILE A 20 -12.78 -2.90 20.56
C ILE A 20 -11.76 -1.76 20.50
N ALA A 21 -10.88 -1.69 21.50
CA ALA A 21 -9.76 -0.76 21.51
C ALA A 21 -8.64 -1.26 20.58
N ALA A 22 -8.28 -0.47 19.57
CA ALA A 22 -7.14 -0.80 18.72
C ALA A 22 -5.84 -0.54 19.48
N SER A 23 -5.01 -1.58 19.62
CA SER A 23 -3.66 -1.42 20.18
C SER A 23 -2.82 -0.48 19.31
N ARG A 24 -1.92 0.29 19.95
CA ARG A 24 -0.97 1.18 19.26
C ARG A 24 -0.15 0.41 18.22
N GLU A 25 0.14 -0.84 18.49
CA GLU A 25 0.87 -1.73 17.58
C GLU A 25 0.06 -2.01 16.30
N THR A 26 -1.23 -2.38 16.43
CA THR A 26 -2.12 -2.60 15.28
C THR A 26 -2.28 -1.34 14.44
N VAL A 27 -2.33 -0.17 15.08
CA VAL A 27 -2.40 1.13 14.40
C VAL A 27 -1.14 1.39 13.59
N ASN A 28 0.05 1.27 14.21
CA ASN A 28 1.33 1.52 13.53
C ASN A 28 1.52 0.58 12.35
N ARG A 29 1.14 -0.69 12.53
CA ARG A 29 1.19 -1.70 11.48
C ARG A 29 0.23 -1.39 10.32
N ALA A 30 -1.01 -0.99 10.60
CA ALA A 30 -1.96 -0.57 9.56
C ALA A 30 -1.49 0.70 8.82
N LEU A 31 -0.84 1.62 9.53
CA LEU A 31 -0.23 2.82 8.94
C LEU A 31 0.94 2.46 8.03
N ALA A 32 1.85 1.60 8.48
CA ALA A 32 2.96 1.09 7.68
C ALA A 32 2.48 0.41 6.38
N LEU A 33 1.47 -0.46 6.49
CA LEU A 33 0.86 -1.11 5.32
C LEU A 33 0.27 -0.10 4.34
N THR A 34 -0.43 0.91 4.85
CA THR A 34 -1.09 1.90 3.99
C THR A 34 -0.07 2.77 3.26
N LEU A 35 1.02 3.15 3.93
CA LEU A 35 2.11 3.89 3.29
C LEU A 35 2.84 3.02 2.26
N TYR A 36 3.08 1.74 2.58
CA TYR A 36 3.70 0.79 1.66
C TYR A 36 2.87 0.59 0.39
N THR A 37 1.57 0.34 0.52
CA THR A 37 0.69 0.14 -0.66
C THR A 37 0.58 1.41 -1.48
N LEU A 38 0.48 2.59 -0.84
CA LEU A 38 0.45 3.87 -1.54
C LEU A 38 1.74 4.10 -2.36
N LEU A 39 2.91 3.87 -1.75
CA LEU A 39 4.19 3.99 -2.43
C LEU A 39 4.26 3.04 -3.64
N LEU A 40 3.81 1.80 -3.45
CA LEU A 40 3.83 0.78 -4.48
C LEU A 40 2.93 1.15 -5.67
N VAL A 41 1.74 1.69 -5.42
CA VAL A 41 0.85 2.22 -6.47
C VAL A 41 1.55 3.31 -7.27
N VAL A 42 2.18 4.28 -6.61
CA VAL A 42 2.87 5.39 -7.28
C VAL A 42 4.00 4.87 -8.18
N VAL A 43 4.84 3.97 -7.67
CA VAL A 43 5.94 3.38 -8.45
C VAL A 43 5.42 2.57 -9.64
N ALA A 44 4.37 1.77 -9.44
CA ALA A 44 3.77 0.95 -10.49
C ALA A 44 3.14 1.78 -11.61
N VAL A 45 2.41 2.85 -11.25
CA VAL A 45 1.84 3.79 -12.24
C VAL A 45 2.95 4.46 -13.04
N LEU A 46 4.03 4.89 -12.39
CA LEU A 46 5.18 5.49 -13.09
C LEU A 46 5.87 4.49 -14.04
N LEU A 47 6.10 3.26 -13.59
CA LEU A 47 6.71 2.21 -14.42
C LEU A 47 5.85 1.89 -15.64
N LEU A 48 4.55 1.71 -15.46
CA LEU A 48 3.63 1.44 -16.57
C LEU A 48 3.51 2.64 -17.52
N HIS A 49 3.54 3.85 -16.98
CA HIS A 49 3.52 5.05 -17.82
C HIS A 49 4.80 5.17 -18.68
N ILE A 50 5.95 4.77 -18.15
CA ILE A 50 7.22 4.74 -18.91
C ILE A 50 7.21 3.63 -19.96
N THR A 51 6.71 2.43 -19.63
CA THR A 51 6.71 1.29 -20.57
C THR A 51 5.68 1.42 -21.68
N GLU A 52 4.51 2.00 -21.40
CA GLU A 52 3.42 2.15 -22.37
C GLU A 52 3.41 3.52 -23.06
N GLY A 53 4.07 4.53 -22.48
CA GLY A 53 4.14 5.89 -23.03
C GLY A 53 4.95 6.03 -24.32
N GLY A 54 5.62 4.97 -24.77
CA GLY A 54 6.45 4.96 -25.99
C GLY A 54 5.69 4.80 -27.31
N ASP A 55 4.48 4.21 -27.30
CA ASP A 55 3.79 3.75 -28.52
C ASP A 55 2.53 4.56 -28.91
N ILE A 56 2.18 5.63 -28.18
CA ILE A 56 0.88 6.31 -28.31
C ILE A 56 1.01 7.76 -28.80
N PRO A 57 0.35 8.16 -29.91
CA PRO A 57 0.28 9.56 -30.36
C PRO A 57 -0.40 10.49 -29.35
N HIS A 58 0.09 11.73 -29.26
CA HIS A 58 -0.14 12.72 -28.20
C HIS A 58 -1.57 13.31 -28.08
N GLU A 59 -2.59 12.74 -28.73
CA GLU A 59 -3.97 13.24 -28.64
C GLU A 59 -4.88 12.42 -27.69
N GLY A 60 -4.48 11.20 -27.31
CA GLY A 60 -5.24 10.32 -26.38
C GLY A 60 -4.81 10.37 -24.91
N SER A 61 -3.70 11.04 -24.57
CA SER A 61 -3.02 10.90 -23.26
C SER A 61 -3.75 11.46 -22.05
N ARG A 62 -4.84 12.23 -22.21
CA ARG A 62 -5.60 12.78 -21.07
C ARG A 62 -6.30 11.70 -20.22
N GLY A 63 -6.71 10.58 -20.83
CA GLY A 63 -7.37 9.46 -20.13
C GLY A 63 -6.40 8.38 -19.63
N LEU A 64 -5.23 8.26 -20.27
CA LEU A 64 -4.30 7.16 -20.05
C LEU A 64 -3.79 7.06 -18.59
N LEU A 65 -3.52 8.19 -17.95
CA LEU A 65 -3.06 8.21 -16.55
C LEU A 65 -4.14 7.69 -15.58
N LEU A 66 -5.41 8.01 -15.86
CA LEU A 66 -6.54 7.53 -15.04
C LEU A 66 -6.80 6.04 -15.28
N GLU A 67 -6.68 5.58 -16.52
CA GLU A 67 -6.79 4.15 -16.86
C GLU A 67 -5.67 3.32 -16.24
N ILE A 68 -4.41 3.75 -16.37
CA ILE A 68 -3.27 3.09 -15.71
C ILE A 68 -3.44 3.11 -14.19
N GLY A 69 -3.84 4.25 -13.62
CA GLY A 69 -4.11 4.37 -12.19
C GLY A 69 -5.21 3.42 -11.70
N PHE A 70 -6.29 3.28 -12.48
CA PHE A 70 -7.37 2.35 -12.20
C PHE A 70 -6.91 0.88 -12.28
N GLU A 71 -6.17 0.52 -13.33
CA GLU A 71 -5.60 -0.82 -13.51
C GLU A 71 -4.67 -1.21 -12.37
N VAL A 72 -3.72 -0.34 -12.01
CA VAL A 72 -2.77 -0.60 -10.92
C VAL A 72 -3.50 -0.77 -9.59
N THR A 73 -4.47 0.11 -9.30
CA THR A 73 -5.23 0.05 -8.05
C THR A 73 -6.12 -1.20 -8.00
N SER A 74 -6.73 -1.59 -9.12
CA SER A 74 -7.55 -2.80 -9.24
C SER A 74 -6.70 -4.07 -9.11
N ALA A 75 -5.53 -4.11 -9.75
CA ALA A 75 -4.59 -5.22 -9.67
C ALA A 75 -4.07 -5.41 -8.24
N LEU A 76 -3.64 -4.33 -7.58
CA LEU A 76 -3.15 -4.36 -6.20
C LEU A 76 -4.25 -4.72 -5.20
N GLY A 77 -5.47 -4.22 -5.41
CA GLY A 77 -6.65 -4.58 -4.62
C GLY A 77 -7.21 -5.98 -4.93
N THR A 78 -6.69 -6.65 -5.97
CA THR A 78 -7.25 -7.89 -6.52
C THR A 78 -8.76 -7.79 -6.84
N ALA A 79 -9.21 -6.61 -7.28
CA ALA A 79 -10.62 -6.34 -7.58
C ALA A 79 -11.09 -6.97 -8.90
N GLY A 80 -10.15 -7.27 -9.80
CA GLY A 80 -10.42 -7.96 -11.08
C GLY A 80 -11.17 -7.11 -12.10
N LEU A 81 -11.28 -5.80 -11.87
CA LEU A 81 -11.91 -4.84 -12.77
C LEU A 81 -10.84 -4.23 -13.68
N SER A 82 -11.19 -3.97 -14.94
CA SER A 82 -10.31 -3.37 -15.94
C SER A 82 -11.08 -2.32 -16.73
N THR A 83 -10.42 -1.23 -17.10
CA THR A 83 -10.97 -0.25 -18.06
C THR A 83 -10.85 -0.71 -19.51
N GLY A 84 -10.32 -1.92 -19.74
CA GLY A 84 -10.05 -2.49 -21.06
C GLY A 84 -8.61 -2.26 -21.54
N LEU A 85 -7.74 -1.70 -20.70
CA LEU A 85 -6.34 -1.41 -21.04
C LEU A 85 -5.43 -2.65 -20.88
N THR A 86 -5.79 -3.61 -20.03
CA THR A 86 -4.99 -4.83 -19.81
C THR A 86 -4.64 -5.63 -21.08
N PRO A 87 -5.54 -5.85 -22.06
CA PRO A 87 -5.21 -6.57 -23.30
C PRO A 87 -4.26 -5.79 -24.22
N SER A 88 -4.33 -4.45 -24.22
CA SER A 88 -3.50 -3.57 -25.06
C SER A 88 -2.12 -3.28 -24.48
N LEU A 89 -1.85 -3.68 -23.22
CA LEU A 89 -0.53 -3.53 -22.60
C LEU A 89 0.55 -4.30 -23.36
N SER A 90 1.75 -3.71 -23.39
CA SER A 90 2.99 -4.37 -23.81
C SER A 90 3.27 -5.63 -22.99
N LEU A 91 4.14 -6.50 -23.49
CA LEU A 91 4.56 -7.70 -22.77
C LEU A 91 5.15 -7.36 -21.39
N MET A 92 5.93 -6.26 -21.30
CA MET A 92 6.48 -5.78 -20.04
C MET A 92 5.39 -5.25 -19.09
N GLY A 93 4.43 -4.49 -19.60
CA GLY A 93 3.30 -3.98 -18.81
C GLY A 93 2.43 -5.10 -18.23
N LYS A 94 2.21 -6.17 -19.00
CA LYS A 94 1.51 -7.39 -18.54
C LYS A 94 2.26 -8.09 -17.41
N CYS A 95 3.60 -8.18 -17.50
CA CYS A 95 4.42 -8.72 -16.41
C CYS A 95 4.30 -7.90 -15.13
N ILE A 96 4.31 -6.55 -15.24
CA ILE A 96 4.16 -5.66 -14.09
C ILE A 96 2.81 -5.87 -13.41
N ILE A 97 1.70 -5.93 -14.18
CA ILE A 97 0.35 -6.18 -13.63
C ILE A 97 0.25 -7.55 -12.98
N MET A 98 0.83 -8.61 -13.57
CA MET A 98 0.84 -9.94 -12.96
C MET A 98 1.56 -9.95 -11.60
N VAL A 99 2.70 -9.26 -11.50
CA VAL A 99 3.44 -9.11 -10.23
C VAL A 99 2.61 -8.31 -9.22
N LEU A 100 1.94 -7.23 -9.66
CA LEU A 100 1.07 -6.43 -8.79
C LEU A 100 -0.10 -7.22 -8.22
N MET A 101 -0.74 -8.07 -9.02
CA MET A 101 -1.81 -8.96 -8.55
C MET A 101 -1.30 -9.96 -7.52
N PHE A 102 -0.11 -10.52 -7.75
CA PHE A 102 0.52 -11.45 -6.81
C PHE A 102 0.85 -10.76 -5.47
N ILE A 103 1.47 -9.58 -5.52
CA ILE A 103 1.77 -8.78 -4.33
C ILE A 103 0.50 -8.36 -3.60
N GLY A 104 -0.52 -7.92 -4.36
CA GLY A 104 -1.83 -7.55 -3.81
C GLY A 104 -2.47 -8.68 -3.02
N ARG A 105 -2.40 -9.91 -3.55
CA ARG A 105 -2.91 -11.10 -2.87
C ARG A 105 -2.02 -11.57 -1.71
N LEU A 106 -0.70 -11.42 -1.81
CA LEU A 106 0.26 -11.80 -0.77
C LEU A 106 0.37 -10.78 0.38
N GLY A 107 -0.03 -9.53 0.16
CA GLY A 107 0.07 -8.45 1.16
C GLY A 107 -0.42 -8.85 2.56
N PRO A 108 -1.60 -9.46 2.71
CA PRO A 108 -2.09 -9.94 4.00
C PRO A 108 -1.22 -11.05 4.61
N LEU A 109 -0.67 -11.97 3.81
CA LEU A 109 0.16 -13.08 4.28
C LEU A 109 1.54 -12.60 4.74
N ILE A 110 2.21 -11.75 3.95
CA ILE A 110 3.49 -11.14 4.31
C ILE A 110 3.34 -10.33 5.59
N PHE A 111 2.24 -9.60 5.72
CA PHE A 111 1.93 -8.85 6.93
C PHE A 111 1.76 -9.74 8.15
N LEU A 112 1.00 -10.83 8.05
CA LEU A 112 0.85 -11.80 9.14
C LEU A 112 2.19 -12.40 9.56
N ALA A 113 3.07 -12.72 8.60
CA ALA A 113 4.42 -13.22 8.89
C ALA A 113 5.27 -12.19 9.65
N LEU A 114 5.31 -10.93 9.17
CA LEU A 114 6.04 -9.85 9.84
C LEU A 114 5.53 -9.62 11.27
N VAL A 115 4.21 -9.63 11.45
CA VAL A 115 3.55 -9.51 12.77
C VAL A 115 4.01 -10.59 13.75
N GLN A 116 4.17 -11.83 13.28
CA GLN A 116 4.66 -12.93 14.11
C GLN A 116 6.13 -12.75 14.49
N GLU A 117 6.94 -12.19 13.59
CA GLU A 117 8.36 -12.00 13.80
C GLU A 117 8.68 -10.86 14.79
N PHE A 118 7.89 -9.78 14.77
CA PHE A 118 7.97 -8.70 15.78
C PHE A 118 7.49 -9.11 17.17
N ASN A 119 6.76 -10.22 17.31
CA ASN A 119 6.29 -10.74 18.60
C ASN A 119 7.30 -11.71 19.24
N ARG A 120 8.55 -11.77 18.75
CA ARG A 120 9.64 -12.34 19.55
C ARG A 120 9.80 -11.45 20.77
N GLU A 121 9.35 -11.95 21.92
CA GLU A 121 9.61 -11.30 23.19
C GLU A 121 11.09 -10.98 23.28
N GLU A 122 11.42 -9.68 23.40
CA GLU A 122 12.75 -9.28 23.77
C GLU A 122 12.98 -9.79 25.19
N LEU A 123 13.58 -10.97 25.31
CA LEU A 123 13.95 -11.63 26.57
C LEU A 123 15.02 -10.83 27.36
N ILE A 124 15.47 -9.69 26.83
CA ILE A 124 16.52 -8.84 27.39
C ILE A 124 16.08 -7.38 27.28
N ALA A 125 15.65 -6.79 28.40
CA ALA A 125 15.40 -5.36 28.49
C ALA A 125 16.73 -4.58 28.39
N ARG A 126 16.85 -3.71 27.38
CA ARG A 126 17.97 -2.77 27.28
C ARG A 126 17.73 -1.56 28.20
N PRO A 127 18.74 -1.10 28.95
CA PRO A 127 18.61 0.13 29.72
C PRO A 127 18.41 1.32 28.79
N GLU A 128 17.42 2.16 29.10
CA GLU A 128 17.14 3.40 28.39
C GLU A 128 18.34 4.35 28.59
N GLY A 129 19.06 4.62 27.50
CA GLY A 129 20.15 5.60 27.49
C GLY A 129 19.57 6.98 27.27
N ASP A 130 19.76 7.89 28.23
CA ASP A 130 19.41 9.30 28.08
C ASP A 130 20.33 9.92 27.02
N LEU A 131 19.83 10.04 25.79
CA LEU A 131 20.51 10.72 24.70
C LEU A 131 20.12 12.20 24.78
N LEU A 132 21.03 13.00 25.34
CA LEU A 132 21.01 14.46 25.24
C LEU A 132 21.04 14.85 23.75
N ILE A 133 19.88 15.23 23.23
CA ILE A 133 19.75 15.89 21.94
C ILE A 133 19.94 17.38 22.22
N GLY A 134 21.08 17.92 21.79
CA GLY A 134 21.39 19.34 21.85
C GLY A 134 20.60 20.17 20.85
#